data_AF-A0AAE9M7S6-F1
#
_entry.id   AF-A0AAE9M7S6-F1
#
_cell.length_a   1.000
_cell.length_b   1.000
_cell.length_c   1.000
_cell.angle_alpha   90.00
_cell.angle_beta   90.00
_cell.angle_gamma   90.00
#
_symmetry.space_group_name_H-M   'P 1'
#
loop_
_entity.id
_entity.type
_entity.pdbx_description
1 polymer ?
#
loop_
_entity_poly.entity_id
_entity_poly.type
_entity_poly.pdbx_seq_one_letter_code
_entity_poly.pdbx_strand_id
1 'polypeptide(L)' 'MEKPTLETYKAFLEENKEKYGLVEYGFVNQQVVVFKFKRGCEANLKYLFHVRQKPESITGGRSETFEE' A
#
# COMPACT_ATOMS: atom_id res chain seq x y z
N MET A 1 -19.10 9.59 -5.65
CA MET A 1 -17.86 9.49 -4.85
C MET A 1 -16.73 9.84 -5.80
N GLU A 2 -15.95 10.87 -5.48
CA GLU A 2 -14.71 11.14 -6.22
C GLU A 2 -13.79 9.92 -6.11
N LYS A 3 -13.13 9.58 -7.21
CA LYS A 3 -12.21 8.45 -7.24
C LYS A 3 -10.91 8.86 -6.54
N PRO A 4 -10.33 8.02 -5.67
CA PRO A 4 -9.10 8.37 -4.96
C PRO A 4 -7.95 8.64 -5.93
N THR A 5 -7.18 9.69 -5.65
CA THR A 5 -5.98 10.08 -6.39
C THR A 5 -4.75 9.37 -5.84
N LEU A 6 -3.65 9.37 -6.59
CA LEU A 6 -2.39 8.80 -6.11
C LEU A 6 -1.90 9.51 -4.82
N GLU A 7 -2.13 10.80 -4.69
CA GLU A 7 -1.75 11.58 -3.50
C GLU A 7 -2.59 11.22 -2.28
N THR A 8 -3.91 11.11 -2.43
CA THR A 8 -4.79 10.66 -1.33
C THR A 8 -4.47 9.23 -0.93
N TYR A 9 -4.11 8.37 -1.87
CA TYR A 9 -3.66 7.02 -1.55
C TYR A 9 -2.33 6.99 -0.79
N LYS A 10 -1.34 7.81 -1.18
CA LYS A 10 -0.08 7.95 -0.45
C LYS A 10 -0.31 8.46 0.98
N ALA A 11 -1.15 9.48 1.15
CA ALA A 11 -1.53 9.99 2.47
C ALA A 11 -2.16 8.89 3.34
N PHE A 12 -3.11 8.13 2.77
CA PHE A 12 -3.71 6.99 3.45
C PHE A 12 -2.67 5.94 3.89
N LEU A 13 -1.69 5.61 3.04
CA LEU A 13 -0.63 4.66 3.38
C LEU A 13 0.25 5.18 4.52
N GLU A 14 0.64 6.46 4.49
CA GLU A 14 1.42 7.09 5.57
C GLU A 14 0.67 7.09 6.89
N GLU A 15 -0.60 7.51 6.90
CA GLU A 15 -1.43 7.57 8.11
C GLU A 15 -1.65 6.19 8.74
N ASN A 16 -1.60 5.13 7.94
CA ASN A 16 -1.89 3.77 8.38
C ASN A 16 -0.65 2.89 8.51
N LYS A 17 0.55 3.40 8.21
CA LYS A 17 1.76 2.57 8.08
C LYS A 17 2.08 1.81 9.36
N GLU A 18 2.09 2.51 10.49
CA GLU A 18 2.43 1.92 11.80
C GLU A 18 1.38 0.89 12.23
N LYS A 19 0.10 1.19 12.01
CA LYS A 19 -1.03 0.33 12.38
C LYS A 19 -0.96 -1.04 11.69
N TYR A 20 -0.54 -1.09 10.44
CA TYR A 20 -0.49 -2.33 9.65
C TYR A 20 0.91 -2.93 9.53
N GLY A 21 1.90 -2.38 10.26
CA GLY A 21 3.28 -2.84 10.20
C GLY A 21 3.93 -2.61 8.83
N LEU A 22 3.47 -1.62 8.07
CA LEU A 22 4.10 -1.19 6.83
C LEU A 22 5.34 -0.36 7.18
N VAL A 23 6.49 -0.78 6.67
CA VAL A 23 7.78 -0.12 6.86
C VAL A 23 8.01 0.89 5.74
N GLU A 24 7.81 0.45 4.50
CA GLU A 24 8.05 1.26 3.30
C GLU A 24 7.09 0.83 2.20
N TYR A 25 6.82 1.73 1.26
CA TYR A 25 6.18 1.37 -0.01
C TYR A 25 6.87 2.08 -1.18
N GLY A 26 6.80 1.43 -2.34
CA GLY A 26 7.30 1.97 -3.61
C GLY A 26 6.25 1.86 -4.70
N PHE A 27 6.42 2.65 -5.76
CA PHE A 27 5.58 2.57 -6.95
C PHE A 27 6.44 2.20 -8.16
N VAL A 28 6.02 1.18 -8.90
CA VAL A 28 6.61 0.80 -10.18
C VAL A 28 5.73 1.36 -11.28
N ASN A 29 6.31 2.22 -12.12
CA ASN A 29 5.64 2.89 -13.25
C ASN A 29 4.33 3.61 -12.87
N GLN A 30 4.17 4.01 -11.59
CA GLN A 30 2.93 4.57 -11.03
C GLN A 30 1.69 3.67 -11.18
N GLN A 31 1.87 2.38 -11.48
CA GLN A 31 0.79 1.42 -11.72
C GLN A 31 0.80 0.27 -10.71
N VAL A 32 1.97 -0.11 -10.19
CA VAL A 32 2.07 -1.18 -9.19
C VAL A 32 2.62 -0.61 -7.91
N VAL A 33 1.95 -0.88 -6.79
CA VAL A 33 2.47 -0.54 -5.46
C VAL A 33 3.13 -1.76 -4.82
N VAL A 34 4.32 -1.55 -4.29
CA VAL A 34 5.11 -2.55 -3.59
C VAL A 34 5.11 -2.19 -2.12
N PHE A 35 4.65 -3.08 -1.25
CA PHE A 35 4.59 -2.86 0.19
C PHE A 35 5.66 -3.69 0.89
N LYS A 36 6.44 -3.07 1.76
CA LYS A 36 7.39 -3.74 2.64
C LYS A 36 6.83 -3.76 4.05
N PHE A 37 6.58 -4.94 4.58
CA PHE A 37 6.00 -5.12 5.91
C PHE A 37 7.02 -5.65 6.90
N LYS A 38 6.78 -5.37 8.19
CA LYS A 38 7.38 -6.12 9.29
C LYS A 38 6.96 -7.59 9.19
N ARG A 39 7.86 -8.49 9.59
CA ARG A 39 7.61 -9.94 9.61
C ARG A 39 6.33 -10.26 10.37
N GLY A 40 5.43 -11.02 9.74
CA GLY A 40 4.13 -11.41 10.32
C GLY A 40 2.99 -10.42 10.04
N CYS A 41 3.25 -9.31 9.34
CA CYS A 41 2.23 -8.31 8.96
C CYS A 41 1.82 -8.37 7.48
N GLU A 42 2.33 -9.33 6.69
CA GLU A 42 2.12 -9.42 5.24
C GLU A 42 0.63 -9.61 4.86
N ALA A 43 -0.14 -10.23 5.75
CA ALA A 43 -1.60 -10.41 5.57
C ALA A 43 -2.35 -9.07 5.47
N ASN A 44 -1.78 -7.98 5.99
CA ASN A 44 -2.38 -6.65 5.97
C ASN A 44 -2.38 -5.99 4.58
N LEU A 45 -1.66 -6.57 3.60
CA LEU A 45 -1.70 -6.10 2.21
C LEU A 45 -3.12 -6.00 1.67
N LYS A 46 -4.00 -6.96 2.01
CA LYS A 46 -5.39 -6.93 1.57
C LYS A 46 -6.10 -5.65 2.06
N TYR A 47 -5.82 -5.21 3.27
CA TYR A 47 -6.41 -4.00 3.83
C TYR A 47 -5.87 -2.75 3.14
N LEU A 48 -4.55 -2.63 2.99
CA LEU A 48 -3.94 -1.46 2.37
C LEU A 48 -4.24 -1.35 0.86
N PHE A 49 -4.44 -2.46 0.17
CA PHE A 49 -4.66 -2.48 -1.28
C PHE A 49 -6.14 -2.55 -1.69
N HIS A 50 -6.98 -3.32 -0.99
CA HIS A 50 -8.35 -3.62 -1.44
C HIS A 50 -9.44 -2.82 -0.73
N VAL A 51 -9.16 -2.13 0.38
CA VAL A 51 -10.19 -1.43 1.19
C VAL A 51 -10.47 0.00 0.68
N ARG A 52 -10.72 0.13 -0.63
CA ARG A 52 -11.38 1.30 -1.27
C ARG A 52 -10.61 2.61 -1.47
N GLN A 53 -9.33 2.73 -1.14
CA GLN A 53 -8.55 3.96 -1.42
C GLN A 53 -7.61 3.83 -2.63
N LYS A 54 -7.60 2.68 -3.32
CA LYS A 54 -6.71 2.46 -4.46
C LYS A 54 -7.15 3.29 -5.68
N PRO A 55 -6.27 4.13 -6.23
CA PRO A 55 -6.53 4.84 -7.49
C PRO A 55 -6.79 3.86 -8.63
N GLU A 56 -7.53 4.28 -9.65
CA GLU A 56 -7.75 3.46 -10.86
C GLU A 56 -6.45 3.22 -11.63
N SER A 57 -5.51 4.15 -11.56
CA SER A 57 -4.19 4.03 -12.20
C SER A 57 -3.36 2.88 -11.62
N ILE A 58 -3.63 2.45 -10.39
CA ILE A 58 -2.92 1.35 -9.76
C ILE A 58 -3.58 0.02 -10.18
N THR A 59 -2.88 -0.79 -10.95
CA THR A 59 -3.37 -2.06 -11.49
C THR A 59 -2.95 -3.28 -10.66
N GLY A 60 -1.96 -3.13 -9.77
CA GLY A 60 -1.45 -4.25 -8.98
C GLY A 60 -0.81 -3.83 -7.65
N GLY A 61 -0.80 -4.77 -6.70
CA GLY A 61 -0.20 -4.60 -5.38
C GLY A 61 0.51 -5.88 -4.98
N ARG A 62 1.77 -5.78 -4.55
CA ARG A 62 2.55 -6.93 -4.06
C ARG A 62 3.24 -6.61 -2.73
N SER A 63 3.42 -7.63 -1.91
CA SER A 63 4.19 -7.54 -0.67
C SER A 63 5.59 -8.06 -0.91
N GLU A 64 6.59 -7.36 -0.38
CA GLU A 64 7.95 -7.85 -0.21
C GLU A 64 8.20 -7.99 1.30
N THR A 65 8.74 -9.12 1.71
CA THR A 65 9.13 -9.33 3.10
C THR A 65 10.43 -8.56 3.33
N PHE A 66 10.43 -7.66 4.32
CA PHE A 66 11.66 -7.00 4.75
C PHE A 66 12.36 -7.95 5.74
N GLU A 67 13.51 -8.49 5.35
CA GLU A 67 14.43 -9.16 6.27
C GLU A 67 15.29 -8.07 6.92
N GLU A 68 15.10 -7.86 8.22
CA GLU A 68 16.05 -7.15 9.09
C GLU A 68 16.96 -8.18 9.77
#